data_AF-A0A7V4K187-F1
#
_entry.id   AF-A0A7V4K187-F1
#
_cell.length_a   1.000
_cell.length_b   1.000
_cell.length_c   1.000
_cell.angle_alpha   90.00
_cell.angle_beta   90.00
_cell.angle_gamma   90.00
#
_symmetry.space_group_name_H-M   'P 1'
#
loop_
_entity.id
_entity.type
_entity.pdbx_description
1 polymer ?
#
loop_
_entity_poly.entity_id
_entity_poly.type
_entity_poly.pdbx_seq_one_letter_code
_entity_poly.pdbx_strand_id
1 'polypeptide(L)' 'MRLIAIVVILIVVLIYVLQNSEVVSVKFLFWNTEVSKAVLSLGTFLGGVVVGFLAFALAKFRKSRKS' A
#
# COMPACT_ATOMS: atom_id res chain seq x y z
N MET A 1 -15.64 -9.58 17.89
CA MET A 1 -15.68 -9.46 16.41
C MET A 1 -14.59 -8.52 15.87
N ARG A 2 -14.59 -7.21 16.16
CA ARG A 2 -13.61 -6.25 15.59
C ARG A 2 -12.14 -6.61 15.89
N LEU A 3 -11.85 -6.98 17.14
CA LEU A 3 -10.50 -7.33 17.58
C LEU A 3 -9.99 -8.62 16.89
N ILE A 4 -10.86 -9.62 16.77
CA ILE A 4 -10.56 -10.89 16.10
C ILE A 4 -10.22 -10.63 14.62
N ALA A 5 -11.01 -9.80 13.93
CA ALA A 5 -10.74 -9.44 12.54
C ALA A 5 -9.38 -8.74 12.39
N ILE A 6 -9.03 -7.80 13.28
CA ILE A 6 -7.72 -7.13 13.27
C ILE A 6 -6.60 -8.15 13.47
N VAL A 7 -6.73 -9.05 14.44
CA VAL A 7 -5.72 -10.08 14.71
C VAL A 7 -5.54 -11.01 13.50
N VAL A 8 -6.63 -11.46 12.88
CA VAL A 8 -6.59 -12.30 11.68
C VAL A 8 -5.88 -11.58 10.54
N ILE A 9 -6.20 -10.32 10.29
CA ILE A 9 -5.54 -9.51 9.26
C ILE A 9 -4.04 -9.38 9.54
N LEU A 10 -3.66 -9.10 10.79
CA LEU A 10 -2.26 -8.99 11.18
C LEU A 10 -1.50 -10.30 10.94
N ILE A 11 -2.09 -11.44 11.31
CA ILE A 11 -1.49 -12.77 11.06
C ILE A 11 -1.28 -13.00 9.56
N VAL A 12 -2.29 -12.69 8.74
CA VAL A 12 -2.21 -12.84 7.27
C VAL A 12 -1.10 -11.96 6.70
N VAL A 13 -1.00 -10.69 7.14
CA VAL A 13 0.06 -9.77 6.71
C VAL A 13 1.43 -10.28 7.12
N LEU A 14 1.60 -10.78 8.34
CA LEU A 14 2.87 -11.34 8.81
C LEU A 14 3.29 -12.57 7.97
N ILE A 15 2.36 -13.50 7.72
CA ILE A 15 2.62 -14.66 6.86
C ILE A 15 3.03 -14.20 5.46
N TYR A 16 2.32 -13.23 4.89
CA TYR A 16 2.65 -12.66 3.58
C TYR A 16 4.07 -12.09 3.55
N VAL A 17 4.45 -11.28 4.55
CA VAL A 17 5.78 -10.67 4.62
C VAL A 17 6.87 -11.73 4.72
N LEU A 18 6.68 -12.75 5.56
CA LEU A 18 7.65 -13.83 5.73
C LEU A 18 7.83 -14.62 4.42
N GLN A 19 6.74 -14.97 3.75
CA GLN A 19 6.78 -15.72 2.48
C GLN A 19 7.32 -14.89 1.31
N ASN A 20 7.18 -13.57 1.35
CA ASN A 20 7.60 -12.65 0.27
C ASN A 20 8.83 -11.82 0.66
N SER A 21 9.69 -12.35 1.53
CA SER A 21 10.94 -11.72 1.97
C SER A 21 12.05 -11.78 0.91
N GLU A 22 11.87 -12.57 -0.14
CA GLU A 22 12.79 -12.64 -1.28
C GLU A 22 13.00 -11.27 -1.93
N VAL A 23 14.28 -10.94 -2.13
CA VAL A 23 14.73 -9.67 -2.71
C VAL A 23 14.60 -9.72 -4.23
N VAL A 24 14.03 -8.66 -4.79
CA VAL A 24 13.88 -8.47 -6.23
C VAL A 24 14.53 -7.16 -6.67
N SER A 25 15.13 -7.18 -7.86
CA SER A 25 15.67 -5.98 -8.50
C SER A 25 14.54 -5.28 -9.26
N VAL A 26 14.30 -4.03 -8.90
CA VAL A 26 13.36 -3.13 -9.58
C VAL A 26 14.17 -2.15 -10.42
N LYS A 27 14.02 -2.25 -11.74
CA LYS A 27 14.57 -1.27 -12.70
C LYS A 27 13.46 -0.34 -13.15
N PHE A 28 13.59 0.95 -12.82
CA PHE A 28 12.63 1.98 -13.20
C PHE A 28 13.36 3.16 -13.84
N LEU A 29 13.17 3.36 -15.15
CA LEU A 29 13.92 4.34 -15.94
C LEU A 29 15.43 4.18 -15.72
N PHE A 30 16.08 5.14 -15.05
CA PHE A 30 17.51 5.11 -14.74
C PHE A 30 17.82 4.54 -13.34
N TRP A 31 16.80 4.21 -12.57
CA TRP A 31 16.93 3.74 -11.18
C TRP A 31 16.94 2.23 -11.15
N ASN A 32 17.85 1.66 -10.37
CA ASN A 32 17.88 0.25 -10.05
C ASN A 32 17.98 0.12 -8.53
N THR A 33 17.05 -0.61 -7.93
CA THR A 33 17.00 -0.79 -6.48
C THR A 33 16.59 -2.22 -6.15
N GLU A 34 17.19 -2.76 -5.11
CA GLU A 34 16.87 -4.09 -4.59
C GLU A 34 15.99 -3.94 -3.35
N VAL A 35 14.80 -4.53 -3.40
CA VAL A 35 13.82 -4.50 -2.31
C VAL A 35 13.15 -5.86 -2.18
N SER A 36 12.66 -6.22 -1.00
CA SER A 36 11.86 -7.44 -0.87
C SER A 36 10.54 -7.32 -1.61
N LYS A 37 10.03 -8.43 -2.16
CA LYS A 37 8.71 -8.48 -2.81
C LYS A 37 7.61 -7.96 -1.89
N ALA A 38 7.68 -8.29 -0.60
CA ALA A 38 6.74 -7.82 0.42
C ALA A 38 6.74 -6.30 0.57
N VAL A 39 7.92 -5.67 0.65
CA VAL A 39 8.04 -4.21 0.77
C VAL A 39 7.53 -3.54 -0.50
N LEU A 40 7.89 -4.07 -1.67
CA LEU A 40 7.45 -3.53 -2.95
C LEU A 40 5.92 -3.55 -3.09
N SER A 41 5.29 -4.69 -2.82
CA SER A 41 3.84 -4.85 -3.00
C SER A 41 3.02 -4.09 -1.95
N LEU A 42 3.36 -4.22 -0.66
CA LEU A 42 2.64 -3.53 0.42
C LEU A 42 2.86 -2.03 0.34
N GLY A 43 4.07 -1.59 0.04
CA GLY A 43 4.40 -0.18 -0.18
C GLY A 43 3.58 0.41 -1.33
N THR A 44 3.50 -0.29 -2.47
CA THR A 44 2.70 0.14 -3.62
C THR A 44 1.21 0.19 -3.29
N PHE A 45 0.69 -0.82 -2.59
CA PHE A 45 -0.71 -0.85 -2.16
C PHE A 45 -1.04 0.33 -1.24
N LEU A 46 -0.24 0.57 -0.20
CA LEU A 46 -0.42 1.69 0.72
C LEU A 46 -0.30 3.04 -0.01
N GLY A 47 0.66 3.16 -0.94
CA GLY A 47 0.79 4.34 -1.80
C GLY A 47 -0.49 4.59 -2.62
N GLY A 48 -1.06 3.54 -3.20
CA GLY A 48 -2.34 3.62 -3.92
C GLY A 48 -3.51 4.06 -3.04
N VAL A 49 -3.60 3.55 -1.81
CA VAL A 49 -4.62 3.98 -0.83
C VAL A 49 -4.48 5.46 -0.50
N VAL A 50 -3.26 5.95 -0.26
CA VAL A 50 -2.99 7.36 0.02
C VAL A 50 -3.38 8.23 -1.18
N VAL A 51 -2.97 7.86 -2.39
CA VAL A 51 -3.32 8.59 -3.62
C VAL A 51 -4.83 8.63 -3.82
N GLY A 52 -5.52 7.50 -3.63
CA GLY A 52 -6.98 7.43 -3.73
C GLY A 52 -7.69 8.32 -2.71
N PHE A 53 -7.21 8.34 -1.46
CA PHE A 53 -7.75 9.21 -0.42
C PHE A 53 -7.55 10.69 -0.75
N LEU A 54 -6.36 11.06 -1.22
CA LEU A 54 -6.06 12.43 -1.65
C LEU A 54 -6.95 12.86 -2.83
N ALA A 55 -7.11 12.00 -3.84
CA ALA A 55 -7.97 12.26 -4.98
C ALA A 55 -9.43 12.47 -4.55
N PHE A 56 -9.94 11.63 -3.66
CA PHE A 56 -11.28 11.77 -3.09
C PHE A 56 -11.44 13.08 -2.31
N ALA A 57 -10.48 13.41 -1.45
CA ALA A 57 -10.49 14.65 -0.68
C ALA A 57 -10.52 15.88 -1.60
N LEU A 58 -9.66 15.92 -2.63
CA LEU A 58 -9.61 17.00 -3.61
C LEU A 58 -10.93 17.13 -4.39
N ALA A 59 -11.54 16.01 -4.79
CA ALA A 59 -12.83 16.02 -5.47
C ALA A 59 -13.95 16.58 -4.57
N LYS A 60 -13.96 16.22 -3.28
CA LYS A 60 -14.91 16.74 -2.29
C LYS A 60 -14.73 18.25 -2.08
N PHE A 61 -13.48 18.72 -1.94
CA PHE A 61 -13.18 20.16 -1.83
C PHE A 61 -13.66 20.94 -3.05
N ARG A 62 -13.46 20.41 -4.27
CA ARG A 62 -13.93 21.06 -5.50
C ARG A 62 -15.46 21.15 -5.56
N LYS A 63 -16.18 20.11 -5.13
CA LYS A 63 -17.65 20.09 -5.08
C LYS A 63 -18.18 21.11 -4.06
N SER A 64 -17.54 21.23 -2.90
CA SER A 64 -17.92 22.21 -1.86
C SER A 64 -17.76 23.67 -2.30
N ARG A 65 -16.86 23.97 -3.25
CA ARG A 65 -16.62 25.35 -3.74
C ARG A 65 -17.54 25.74 -4.90
N LYS A 66 -18.29 24.79 -5.46
CA LYS A 66 -19.22 24.99 -6.59
C LYS A 66 -20.69 25.06 -6.17
N SER A 67 -20.98 24.79 -4.89
CA SER A 67 -22.29 24.97 -4.24
C SER A 67 -22.28 26.25 -3.43
#